data_AF-A0A380FD35-F1
#
_entry.id   AF-A0A380FD35-F1
#
_cell.length_a   1.000
_cell.length_b   1.000
_cell.length_c   1.000
_cell.angle_alpha   90.00
_cell.angle_beta   90.00
_cell.angle_gamma   90.00
#
_symmetry.space_group_name_H-M   'P 1'
#
loop_
_entity.id
_entity.type
_entity.pdbx_description
1 polymer ?
#
loop_
_entity_poly.entity_id
_entity_poly.type
_entity_poly.pdbx_seq_one_letter_code
_entity_poly.pdbx_strand_id
1 'polypeptide(L)'
;MVESGRDNLNGILKDERTFYYLASLDDEDDLNDPENWIKANPNMGVSIDIEDMKEDWEKAKRIPAERGDFITKRFNIFANNDEMSFIDYQTLQKNNEVISLNELEGRPCTIGYDLSETEDFTAACATFALDNGKVAVLTHSWIPKHKVEYSNEKVPYKEWEEEGYLTIQDTPYIEYQDVYDWILKMNEHYPVEKITYDRANAFKLNQELKNYGFETEETRQGAYTLSPALKDLKEMFFRWQSHF
;
A
#
# COMPACT_ATOMS: atom_id res chain seq x y z
N MET A 1 15.14 -12.58 -2.55
CA MET A 1 16.55 -12.87 -2.94
C MET A 1 17.53 -12.54 -1.82
N VAL A 2 17.47 -11.34 -1.20
CA VAL A 2 18.28 -11.00 -0.01
C VAL A 2 18.00 -11.94 1.17
N GLU A 3 16.73 -12.24 1.44
CA GLU A 3 16.33 -13.19 2.50
C GLU A 3 16.88 -14.60 2.25
N SER A 4 16.76 -15.13 1.03
CA SER A 4 17.33 -16.43 0.68
C SER A 4 18.85 -16.50 0.86
N GLY A 5 19.56 -15.40 0.54
CA GLY A 5 20.99 -15.30 0.80
C GLY A 5 21.33 -15.24 2.29
N ARG A 6 20.53 -14.52 3.09
CA ARG A 6 20.65 -14.46 4.55
C ARG A 6 20.35 -15.80 5.20
N ASP A 7 19.34 -16.51 4.72
CA ASP A 7 18.97 -17.85 5.19
C ASP A 7 20.03 -18.88 4.84
N ASN A 8 20.66 -18.78 3.66
CA ASN A 8 21.79 -19.62 3.29
C ASN A 8 23.02 -19.34 4.18
N LEU A 9 23.32 -18.06 4.44
CA LEU A 9 24.41 -17.66 5.33
C LEU A 9 24.19 -18.16 6.77
N ASN A 10 22.94 -18.10 7.25
CA ASN A 10 22.58 -18.57 8.59
C ASN A 10 22.36 -20.09 8.67
N GLY A 11 22.51 -20.82 7.57
CA GLY A 11 22.34 -22.27 7.49
C GLY A 11 20.89 -22.76 7.60
N ILE A 12 19.91 -21.86 7.46
CA ILE A 12 18.47 -22.18 7.40
C ILE A 12 18.13 -22.82 6.05
N LEU A 13 18.68 -22.24 4.98
CA LEU A 13 18.65 -22.80 3.62
C LEU A 13 20.01 -23.41 3.32
N LYS A 14 20.05 -24.47 2.52
CA LYS A 14 21.32 -25.03 2.01
C LYS A 14 21.34 -24.99 0.49
N ASP A 15 21.91 -23.93 -0.06
CA ASP A 15 22.13 -23.75 -1.50
C ASP A 15 23.63 -23.58 -1.78
N GLU A 16 24.25 -24.65 -2.27
CA GLU A 16 25.68 -24.70 -2.62
C GLU A 16 25.94 -24.30 -4.08
N ARG A 17 24.90 -24.04 -4.88
CA ARG A 17 25.03 -23.74 -6.33
C ARG A 17 24.89 -22.25 -6.63
N THR A 18 24.44 -21.46 -5.68
CA THR A 18 24.22 -20.02 -5.83
C THR A 18 25.24 -19.23 -5.02
N PHE A 19 25.89 -18.25 -5.66
CA PHE A 19 26.73 -17.27 -4.97
C PHE A 19 25.91 -16.02 -4.65
N TYR A 20 25.68 -15.77 -3.37
CA TYR A 20 25.02 -14.56 -2.90
C TYR A 20 26.07 -13.50 -2.56
N TYR A 21 25.89 -12.31 -3.11
CA TYR A 21 26.76 -11.17 -2.85
C TYR A 21 25.93 -9.91 -2.68
N LEU A 22 26.07 -9.27 -1.52
CA LEU A 22 25.46 -8.00 -1.18
C LEU A 22 26.57 -7.07 -0.71
N ALA A 23 26.65 -5.90 -1.35
CA ALA A 23 27.59 -4.85 -1.02
C ALA A 23 26.79 -3.66 -0.51
N SER A 24 26.93 -3.31 0.76
CA SER A 24 26.26 -2.15 1.38
C SER A 24 27.26 -1.39 2.24
N LEU A 25 26.91 -0.18 2.65
CA LEU A 25 27.62 0.49 3.74
C LEU A 25 27.29 -0.19 5.08
N ASP A 26 28.19 -0.03 6.04
CA ASP A 26 27.96 -0.44 7.43
C ASP A 26 27.10 0.61 8.17
N ASP A 27 26.39 0.19 9.22
CA ASP A 27 25.50 1.09 9.98
C ASP A 27 26.22 2.30 10.62
N GLU A 28 27.53 2.16 10.89
CA GLU A 28 28.36 3.20 11.50
C GLU A 28 29.10 4.08 10.47
N ASP A 29 28.99 3.78 9.17
CA ASP A 29 29.66 4.54 8.13
C ASP A 29 29.02 5.92 7.91
N ASP A 30 29.84 6.96 7.79
CA ASP A 30 29.34 8.28 7.38
C ASP A 30 29.03 8.28 5.88
N LEU A 31 27.76 8.52 5.54
CA LEU A 31 27.28 8.64 4.17
C LEU A 31 27.98 9.78 3.40
N ASN A 32 28.48 10.80 4.10
CA ASN A 32 29.16 11.93 3.49
C ASN A 32 30.66 11.68 3.24
N ASP A 33 31.20 10.56 3.71
CA ASP A 33 32.58 10.19 3.52
C ASP A 33 32.74 9.27 2.30
N PRO A 34 33.31 9.78 1.18
CA PRO A 34 33.46 9.01 -0.05
C PRO A 34 34.41 7.81 0.08
N GLU A 35 35.25 7.77 1.12
CA GLU A 35 36.14 6.62 1.36
C GLU A 35 35.34 5.36 1.69
N ASN A 36 34.15 5.50 2.27
CA ASN A 36 33.27 4.36 2.59
C ASN A 36 32.52 3.84 1.36
N TRP A 37 32.30 4.66 0.34
CA TRP A 37 31.38 4.34 -0.77
C TRP A 37 31.78 3.12 -1.60
N ILE A 38 33.06 2.77 -1.62
CA ILE A 38 33.58 1.55 -2.26
C ILE A 38 32.93 0.28 -1.69
N LYS A 39 32.56 0.27 -0.39
CA LYS A 39 31.97 -0.91 0.26
C LYS A 39 30.64 -1.30 -0.37
N ALA A 40 29.82 -0.32 -0.75
CA ALA A 40 28.55 -0.54 -1.44
C ALA A 40 28.67 -0.61 -2.96
N ASN A 41 29.75 -0.05 -3.52
CA ASN A 41 29.96 0.11 -4.96
C ASN A 41 31.24 -0.61 -5.41
N PRO A 42 31.25 -1.95 -5.47
CA PRO A 42 32.46 -2.75 -5.72
C PRO A 42 33.08 -2.54 -7.10
N ASN A 43 32.37 -1.90 -8.04
CA ASN A 43 32.88 -1.55 -9.37
C ASN A 43 33.30 -0.08 -9.50
N MET A 44 33.53 0.61 -8.37
CA MET A 44 34.07 1.96 -8.32
C MET A 44 35.44 2.04 -9.01
N GLY A 45 35.65 3.06 -9.83
CA GLY A 45 36.86 3.25 -10.63
C GLY A 45 36.90 2.41 -11.92
N VAL A 46 35.88 1.59 -12.19
CA VAL A 46 35.75 0.83 -13.45
C VAL A 46 34.52 1.26 -14.23
N SER A 47 33.33 1.13 -13.64
CA SER A 47 32.07 1.57 -14.26
C SER A 47 31.36 2.67 -13.48
N ILE A 48 31.81 2.96 -12.27
CA ILE A 48 31.30 4.03 -11.42
C ILE A 48 32.45 5.00 -11.19
N ASP A 49 32.30 6.23 -11.69
CA ASP A 49 33.25 7.30 -11.44
C ASP A 49 32.95 7.95 -10.08
N ILE A 50 33.97 8.07 -9.24
CA ILE A 50 33.81 8.60 -7.88
C ILE A 50 33.54 10.09 -7.86
N GLU A 51 34.06 10.85 -8.82
CA GLU A 51 33.84 12.30 -8.90
C GLU A 51 32.41 12.59 -9.36
N ASP A 52 31.91 11.87 -10.37
CA ASP A 52 30.50 11.96 -10.78
C ASP A 52 29.57 11.61 -9.61
N MET A 53 29.89 10.55 -8.88
CA MET A 53 29.10 10.12 -7.72
C MET A 53 29.10 11.16 -6.59
N LYS A 54 30.23 11.86 -6.37
CA LYS A 54 30.31 12.97 -5.40
C LYS A 54 29.42 14.14 -5.82
N GLU A 55 29.46 14.51 -7.10
CA GLU A 55 28.61 15.58 -7.63
C GLU A 55 27.12 15.25 -7.50
N ASP A 56 26.75 14.02 -7.81
CA ASP A 56 25.37 13.55 -7.67
C ASP A 56 24.93 13.51 -6.20
N TRP A 57 25.80 13.09 -5.29
CA TRP A 57 25.52 13.14 -3.84
C TRP A 57 25.29 14.57 -3.35
N GLU A 58 26.11 15.53 -3.78
CA GLU A 58 25.97 16.95 -3.39
C GLU A 58 24.63 17.56 -3.83
N LYS A 59 24.09 17.11 -4.96
CA LYS A 59 22.77 17.50 -5.45
C LYS A 59 21.68 16.78 -4.65
N ALA A 60 21.74 15.45 -4.60
CA ALA A 60 20.73 14.59 -4.01
C ALA A 60 20.53 14.86 -2.51
N LYS A 61 21.60 15.09 -1.75
CA LYS A 61 21.53 15.28 -0.29
C LYS A 61 20.70 16.49 0.15
N ARG A 62 20.39 17.43 -0.76
CA ARG A 62 19.61 18.64 -0.49
C ARG A 62 18.10 18.43 -0.68
N ILE A 63 17.70 17.37 -1.36
CA ILE A 63 16.30 17.07 -1.69
C ILE A 63 15.95 15.74 -1.02
N PRO A 64 15.09 15.71 0.00
CA PRO A 64 14.68 14.51 0.74
C PRO A 64 14.46 13.25 -0.12
N ALA A 65 13.63 13.37 -1.17
CA ALA A 65 13.31 12.26 -2.05
C ALA A 65 14.55 11.76 -2.83
N GLU A 66 15.35 12.68 -3.39
CA GLU A 66 16.57 12.31 -4.13
C GLU A 66 17.64 11.74 -3.19
N ARG A 67 17.75 12.25 -1.96
CA ARG A 67 18.61 11.72 -0.91
C ARG A 67 18.23 10.28 -0.57
N GLY A 68 16.95 10.01 -0.35
CA GLY A 68 16.45 8.66 -0.07
C GLY A 68 16.70 7.70 -1.24
N ASP A 69 16.46 8.16 -2.46
CA ASP A 69 16.75 7.43 -3.68
C ASP A 69 18.25 7.11 -3.83
N PHE A 70 19.12 8.08 -3.57
CA PHE A 70 20.56 7.92 -3.66
C PHE A 70 21.05 6.92 -2.62
N ILE A 71 20.64 7.05 -1.35
CA ILE A 71 21.01 6.12 -0.28
C ILE A 71 20.57 4.70 -0.63
N THR A 72 19.34 4.55 -1.14
CA THR A 72 18.80 3.25 -1.52
C THR A 72 19.57 2.64 -2.69
N LYS A 73 19.80 3.41 -3.76
CA LYS A 73 20.35 2.90 -5.02
C LYS A 73 21.87 2.81 -5.05
N ARG A 74 22.58 3.66 -4.31
CA ARG A 74 24.05 3.71 -4.29
C ARG A 74 24.65 3.04 -3.06
N PHE A 75 23.95 3.01 -1.94
CA PHE A 75 24.49 2.43 -0.71
C PHE A 75 23.83 1.10 -0.32
N ASN A 76 22.79 0.67 -1.04
CA ASN A 76 21.99 -0.52 -0.73
C ASN A 76 21.46 -0.50 0.71
N ILE A 77 21.22 0.69 1.25
CA ILE A 77 20.57 0.91 2.54
C ILE A 77 19.12 1.25 2.26
N PHE A 78 18.19 0.54 2.89
CA PHE A 78 16.80 0.98 2.89
C PHE A 78 16.73 2.32 3.61
N ALA A 79 16.62 3.42 2.87
CA ALA A 79 16.41 4.72 3.47
C ALA A 79 15.11 4.65 4.29
N ASN A 80 15.21 4.89 5.60
CA ASN A 80 14.04 5.14 6.44
C ASN A 80 13.39 6.42 5.91
N ASN A 81 12.46 6.22 5.00
CA ASN A 81 11.75 7.24 4.25
C ASN A 81 10.61 7.81 5.09
N ASP A 82 10.89 8.19 6.34
CA ASP A 82 9.93 8.97 7.13
C ASP A 82 9.55 10.27 6.39
N GLU A 83 10.46 10.80 5.56
CA GLU A 83 10.22 11.96 4.69
C GLU A 83 9.44 11.66 3.38
N MET A 84 9.29 10.39 2.95
CA MET A 84 8.45 10.02 1.78
C MET A 84 7.14 9.33 2.16
N SER A 85 6.81 9.21 3.45
CA SER A 85 5.52 8.68 3.86
C SER A 85 4.40 9.59 3.32
N PHE A 86 3.37 8.99 2.70
CA PHE A 86 2.17 9.75 2.31
C PHE A 86 1.63 10.53 3.52
N ILE A 87 1.66 9.87 4.68
CA ILE A 87 1.33 10.37 6.01
C ILE A 87 2.32 9.76 7.02
N ASP A 88 2.84 10.57 7.94
CA ASP A 88 3.75 10.08 8.99
C ASP A 88 3.03 9.23 10.05
N TYR A 89 3.79 8.40 10.76
CA TYR A 89 3.24 7.47 11.75
C TYR A 89 2.47 8.17 12.89
N GLN A 90 2.92 9.35 13.33
CA GLN A 90 2.25 10.08 14.42
C GLN A 90 0.89 10.62 13.97
N THR A 91 0.81 11.10 12.73
CA THR A 91 -0.45 11.49 12.11
C THR A 91 -1.40 10.31 12.03
N LEU A 92 -0.93 9.13 11.61
CA LEU A 92 -1.76 7.93 11.52
C LEU A 92 -2.30 7.53 12.91
N GLN A 93 -1.44 7.52 13.94
CA GLN A 93 -1.85 7.19 15.30
C GLN A 93 -2.94 8.12 15.86
N LYS A 94 -2.95 9.40 15.47
CA LYS A 94 -4.01 10.35 15.88
C LYS A 94 -5.34 10.13 15.17
N ASN A 95 -5.37 9.35 14.08
CA ASN A 95 -6.55 9.06 13.29
C ASN A 95 -6.98 7.59 13.44
N ASN A 96 -6.89 7.04 14.65
CA ASN A 96 -7.21 5.64 14.98
C ASN A 96 -8.56 5.44 15.69
N GLU A 97 -9.46 6.43 15.57
CA GLU A 97 -10.80 6.35 16.17
C GLU A 97 -11.61 5.22 15.55
N VAL A 98 -12.27 4.43 16.40
CA VAL A 98 -13.14 3.33 15.99
C VAL A 98 -14.58 3.73 16.27
N ILE A 99 -15.42 3.66 15.24
CA ILE A 99 -16.87 3.89 15.33
C ILE A 99 -17.60 2.54 15.26
N SER A 100 -18.66 2.38 16.06
CA SER A 100 -19.47 1.16 15.97
C SER A 100 -20.29 1.16 14.68
N LEU A 101 -20.44 -0.01 14.05
CA LEU A 101 -21.32 -0.17 12.88
C LEU A 101 -22.76 0.29 13.17
N ASN A 102 -23.25 0.09 14.39
CA ASN A 102 -24.58 0.54 14.79
C ASN A 102 -24.74 2.07 14.76
N GLU A 103 -23.66 2.84 14.93
CA GLU A 103 -23.69 4.30 14.82
C GLU A 103 -23.77 4.78 13.36
N LEU A 104 -23.46 3.90 12.42
CA LEU A 104 -23.56 4.17 10.98
C LEU A 104 -24.89 3.70 10.38
N GLU A 105 -25.71 2.94 11.12
CA GLU A 105 -26.95 2.34 10.60
C GLU A 105 -27.88 3.39 9.97
N GLY A 106 -28.37 3.11 8.77
CA GLY A 106 -29.25 3.99 7.99
C GLY A 106 -28.56 5.23 7.41
N ARG A 107 -27.26 5.42 7.67
CA ARG A 107 -26.48 6.55 7.18
C ARG A 107 -26.04 6.31 5.74
N PRO A 108 -26.20 7.28 4.84
CA PRO A 108 -25.79 7.12 3.45
C PRO A 108 -24.28 6.97 3.32
N CYS A 109 -23.84 6.19 2.33
CA CYS A 109 -22.44 5.98 2.05
C CYS A 109 -22.11 6.02 0.55
N THR A 110 -20.86 6.30 0.25
CA THR A 110 -20.27 6.11 -1.09
C THR A 110 -19.30 4.94 -1.01
N ILE A 111 -19.41 4.01 -1.96
CA ILE A 111 -18.55 2.82 -2.03
C ILE A 111 -17.53 2.96 -3.15
N GLY A 112 -16.26 2.70 -2.86
CA GLY A 112 -15.22 2.45 -3.85
C GLY A 112 -14.85 0.97 -3.89
N TYR A 113 -14.57 0.40 -5.06
CA TYR A 113 -13.95 -0.92 -5.17
C TYR A 113 -12.79 -0.94 -6.17
N ASP A 114 -11.85 -1.85 -5.94
CA ASP A 114 -10.66 -2.10 -6.75
C ASP A 114 -10.53 -3.62 -6.97
N LEU A 115 -10.53 -4.05 -8.23
CA LEU A 115 -10.53 -5.47 -8.61
C LEU A 115 -9.14 -5.93 -9.04
N SER A 116 -8.65 -7.00 -8.42
CA SER A 116 -7.41 -7.65 -8.82
C SER A 116 -7.59 -8.54 -10.05
N GLU A 117 -6.60 -8.62 -10.95
CA GLU A 117 -6.69 -9.47 -12.13
C GLU A 117 -6.63 -10.98 -11.85
N THR A 118 -5.84 -11.44 -10.88
CA THR A 118 -5.68 -12.89 -10.64
C THR A 118 -5.26 -13.28 -9.22
N GLU A 119 -4.22 -12.68 -8.65
CA GLU A 119 -3.56 -13.21 -7.43
C GLU A 119 -3.33 -12.18 -6.32
N ASP A 120 -3.81 -10.95 -6.50
CA ASP A 120 -3.68 -9.88 -5.52
C ASP A 120 -5.00 -9.63 -4.78
N PHE A 121 -4.96 -8.69 -3.84
CA PHE A 121 -6.15 -8.32 -3.09
C PHE A 121 -7.18 -7.63 -3.99
N THR A 122 -8.42 -8.06 -3.88
CA THR A 122 -9.58 -7.23 -4.26
C THR A 122 -10.08 -6.52 -3.01
N ALA A 123 -10.50 -5.27 -3.13
CA ALA A 123 -10.97 -4.50 -1.99
C ALA A 123 -12.21 -3.66 -2.30
N ALA A 124 -13.03 -3.46 -1.29
CA ALA A 124 -14.14 -2.51 -1.30
C ALA A 124 -14.10 -1.65 -0.03
N CYS A 125 -14.47 -0.39 -0.15
CA CYS A 125 -14.45 0.60 0.92
C CYS A 125 -15.72 1.45 0.88
N ALA A 126 -16.50 1.44 1.95
CA ALA A 126 -17.60 2.37 2.16
C ALA A 126 -17.12 3.57 3.00
N THR A 127 -17.48 4.77 2.56
CA THR A 127 -17.13 6.03 3.23
C THR A 127 -18.38 6.75 3.72
N PHE A 128 -18.31 7.28 4.94
CA PHE A 128 -19.43 7.93 5.63
C PHE A 128 -18.98 9.30 6.16
N ALA A 129 -19.57 10.39 5.66
CA ALA A 129 -19.20 11.74 6.08
C ALA A 129 -19.89 12.14 7.39
N LEU A 130 -19.23 12.03 8.54
CA LEU A 130 -19.77 12.25 9.89
C LEU A 130 -20.15 13.72 10.18
N ASP A 131 -21.04 13.93 11.16
CA ASP A 131 -21.59 15.26 11.48
C ASP A 131 -20.51 16.24 12.03
N ASN A 132 -19.45 15.69 12.60
CA ASN A 132 -18.28 16.45 13.08
C ASN A 132 -17.29 16.80 11.94
N GLY A 133 -17.64 16.51 10.69
CA GLY A 133 -16.80 16.73 9.51
C GLY A 133 -15.67 15.71 9.33
N LYS A 134 -15.64 14.62 10.13
CA LYS A 134 -14.76 13.46 9.90
C LYS A 134 -15.36 12.52 8.86
N VAL A 135 -14.56 11.57 8.36
CA VAL A 135 -15.05 10.49 7.51
C VAL A 135 -14.75 9.17 8.20
N ALA A 136 -15.80 8.36 8.41
CA ALA A 136 -15.63 6.96 8.79
C ALA A 136 -15.45 6.10 7.54
N VAL A 137 -14.61 5.07 7.65
CA VAL A 137 -14.33 4.12 6.59
C VAL A 137 -14.66 2.71 7.07
N LEU A 138 -15.34 1.94 6.23
CA LEU A 138 -15.54 0.50 6.43
C LEU A 138 -15.02 -0.23 5.21
N THR A 139 -14.00 -1.06 5.42
CA THR A 139 -13.30 -1.77 4.34
C THR A 139 -13.49 -3.26 4.47
N HIS A 140 -13.54 -3.94 3.33
CA HIS A 140 -13.44 -5.40 3.25
C HIS A 140 -12.52 -5.77 2.10
N SER A 141 -11.76 -6.84 2.26
CA SER A 141 -10.87 -7.35 1.23
C SER A 141 -11.09 -8.83 0.97
N TRP A 142 -10.72 -9.27 -0.23
CA TRP A 142 -10.75 -10.67 -0.65
C TRP A 142 -9.38 -11.06 -1.18
N ILE A 143 -8.95 -12.26 -0.83
CA ILE A 143 -7.69 -12.83 -1.31
C ILE A 143 -7.87 -14.31 -1.69
N PRO A 144 -7.26 -14.80 -2.78
CA PRO A 144 -7.25 -16.22 -3.07
C PRO A 144 -6.44 -16.99 -2.03
N LYS A 145 -6.93 -18.14 -1.56
CA LYS A 145 -6.23 -19.01 -0.61
C LYS A 145 -4.83 -19.40 -1.06
N HIS A 146 -4.66 -19.61 -2.38
CA HIS A 146 -3.35 -19.88 -2.97
C HIS A 146 -2.34 -18.79 -2.62
N LYS A 147 -2.70 -17.50 -2.70
CA LYS A 147 -1.81 -16.40 -2.33
C LYS A 147 -1.43 -16.45 -0.86
N VAL A 148 -2.37 -16.77 0.03
CA VAL A 148 -2.13 -16.89 1.48
C VAL A 148 -1.16 -18.03 1.80
N GLU A 149 -1.29 -19.18 1.13
CA GLU A 149 -0.45 -20.36 1.37
C GLU A 149 0.99 -20.21 0.89
N TYR A 150 1.21 -19.50 -0.23
CA TYR A 150 2.53 -19.32 -0.84
C TYR A 150 3.16 -17.95 -0.56
N SER A 151 2.47 -17.05 0.14
CA SER A 151 3.02 -15.76 0.55
C SER A 151 4.14 -15.96 1.58
N ASN A 152 5.29 -15.34 1.33
CA ASN A 152 6.36 -15.23 2.33
C ASN A 152 6.18 -13.98 3.22
N GLU A 153 5.12 -13.21 3.01
CA GLU A 153 4.86 -11.99 3.75
C GLU A 153 4.34 -12.32 5.16
N LYS A 154 4.80 -11.55 6.16
CA LYS A 154 4.31 -11.66 7.54
C LYS A 154 2.99 -10.92 7.72
N VAL A 155 2.00 -11.25 6.90
CA VAL A 155 0.65 -10.67 6.95
C VAL A 155 -0.25 -11.58 7.79
N PRO A 156 -1.00 -11.05 8.77
CA PRO A 156 -1.85 -11.84 9.65
C PRO A 156 -3.19 -12.22 8.98
N TYR A 157 -3.16 -12.90 7.84
CA TYR A 157 -4.34 -13.18 7.02
C TYR A 157 -5.47 -13.86 7.81
N LYS A 158 -5.14 -14.83 8.67
CA LYS A 158 -6.14 -15.56 9.47
C LYS A 158 -6.81 -14.68 10.52
N GLU A 159 -6.04 -13.78 11.14
CA GLU A 159 -6.59 -12.85 12.14
C GLU A 159 -7.56 -11.88 11.46
N TRP A 160 -7.19 -11.34 10.30
CA TRP A 160 -8.10 -10.48 9.51
C TRP A 160 -9.35 -11.20 9.02
N GLU A 161 -9.26 -12.50 8.72
CA GLU A 161 -10.44 -13.30 8.38
C GLU A 161 -11.36 -13.51 9.59
N GLU A 162 -10.79 -13.84 10.75
CA GLU A 162 -11.53 -14.00 12.01
C GLU A 162 -12.18 -12.70 12.48
N GLU A 163 -11.52 -11.56 12.26
CA GLU A 163 -12.03 -10.20 12.54
C GLU A 163 -13.04 -9.70 11.49
N GLY A 164 -13.17 -10.42 10.37
CA GLY A 164 -14.10 -10.08 9.29
C GLY A 164 -13.64 -8.94 8.39
N TYR A 165 -12.35 -8.58 8.39
CA TYR A 165 -11.74 -7.61 7.47
C TYR A 165 -11.34 -8.24 6.13
N LEU A 166 -11.12 -9.56 6.13
CA LEU A 166 -10.65 -10.32 4.97
C LEU A 166 -11.56 -11.53 4.74
N THR A 167 -11.75 -11.91 3.49
CA THR A 167 -12.29 -13.22 3.10
C THR A 167 -11.25 -13.97 2.30
N ILE A 168 -10.86 -15.16 2.76
CA ILE A 168 -9.96 -16.04 2.01
C ILE A 168 -10.81 -16.96 1.14
N GLN A 169 -10.80 -16.73 -0.17
CA GLN A 169 -11.57 -17.54 -1.10
C GLN A 169 -10.79 -18.81 -1.47
N ASP A 170 -11.41 -19.99 -1.31
CA ASP A 170 -10.85 -21.29 -1.70
C ASP A 170 -11.01 -21.54 -3.21
N THR A 171 -10.64 -20.54 -4.00
CA THR A 171 -10.65 -20.52 -5.47
C THR A 171 -9.30 -20.00 -5.98
N PRO A 172 -8.89 -20.35 -7.21
CA PRO A 172 -7.62 -19.89 -7.76
C PRO A 172 -7.61 -18.40 -8.13
N TYR A 173 -8.78 -17.75 -8.19
CA TYR A 173 -8.96 -16.33 -8.50
C TYR A 173 -10.12 -15.77 -7.68
N ILE A 174 -10.19 -14.44 -7.56
CA ILE A 174 -11.29 -13.78 -6.86
C ILE A 174 -12.60 -13.87 -7.64
N GLU A 175 -13.66 -14.37 -7.02
CA GLU A 175 -15.00 -14.28 -7.57
C GLU A 175 -15.61 -12.91 -7.23
N TYR A 176 -15.74 -12.05 -8.24
CA TYR A 176 -16.32 -10.70 -8.07
C TYR A 176 -17.79 -10.69 -7.62
N GLN A 177 -18.46 -11.85 -7.64
CA GLN A 177 -19.79 -12.02 -7.06
C GLN A 177 -19.78 -11.71 -5.56
N ASP A 178 -18.71 -12.05 -4.84
CA ASP A 178 -18.62 -11.76 -3.40
C ASP A 178 -18.52 -10.24 -3.14
N VAL A 179 -17.89 -9.49 -4.05
CA VAL A 179 -17.86 -8.02 -4.00
C VAL A 179 -19.26 -7.46 -4.23
N TYR A 180 -19.98 -7.99 -5.22
CA TYR A 180 -21.37 -7.62 -5.48
C TYR A 180 -22.25 -7.89 -4.24
N ASP A 181 -22.18 -9.09 -3.69
CA ASP A 181 -23.00 -9.51 -2.53
C ASP A 181 -22.67 -8.67 -1.29
N TRP A 182 -21.40 -8.31 -1.09
CA TRP A 182 -20.99 -7.39 -0.03
C TRP A 182 -21.60 -6.00 -0.22
N ILE A 183 -21.60 -5.45 -1.44
CA ILE A 183 -22.23 -4.16 -1.74
C ILE A 183 -23.74 -4.20 -1.47
N LEU A 184 -24.42 -5.30 -1.83
CA LEU A 184 -25.85 -5.46 -1.56
C LEU A 184 -26.13 -5.48 -0.07
N LYS A 185 -25.34 -6.26 0.69
CA LYS A 185 -25.45 -6.32 2.15
C LYS A 185 -25.18 -4.96 2.79
N MET A 186 -24.22 -4.21 2.27
CA MET A 186 -23.99 -2.83 2.69
C MET A 186 -25.22 -1.96 2.45
N ASN A 187 -25.86 -2.09 1.28
CA ASN A 187 -27.05 -1.32 0.93
C ASN A 187 -28.30 -1.67 1.78
N GLU A 188 -28.36 -2.86 2.37
CA GLU A 188 -29.44 -3.24 3.30
C GLU A 188 -29.40 -2.40 4.60
N HIS A 189 -28.21 -2.02 5.05
CA HIS A 189 -27.98 -1.29 6.30
C HIS A 189 -27.68 0.20 6.07
N TYR A 190 -27.00 0.52 4.98
CA TYR A 190 -26.44 1.82 4.67
C TYR A 190 -26.83 2.20 3.24
N PRO A 191 -27.75 3.17 3.03
CA PRO A 191 -28.15 3.57 1.69
C PRO A 191 -26.94 3.95 0.83
N VAL A 192 -26.66 3.16 -0.21
CA VAL A 192 -25.52 3.41 -1.10
C VAL A 192 -25.92 4.46 -2.13
N GLU A 193 -25.35 5.65 -2.02
CA GLU A 193 -25.67 6.78 -2.91
C GLU A 193 -24.92 6.70 -4.23
N LYS A 194 -23.66 6.24 -4.18
CA LYS A 194 -22.79 6.16 -5.35
C LYS A 194 -21.76 5.06 -5.18
N ILE A 195 -21.42 4.41 -6.29
CA ILE A 195 -20.34 3.44 -6.39
C ILE A 195 -19.28 3.94 -7.36
N THR A 196 -18.07 4.15 -6.90
CA THR A 196 -16.90 4.51 -7.72
C THR A 196 -16.02 3.30 -7.97
N TYR A 197 -15.44 3.17 -9.16
CA TYR A 197 -14.62 2.02 -9.52
C TYR A 197 -13.56 2.39 -10.56
N ASP A 198 -12.46 1.66 -10.57
CA ASP A 198 -11.51 1.72 -11.67
C ASP A 198 -12.02 0.88 -12.86
N ARG A 199 -11.73 1.28 -14.09
CA ARG A 199 -12.33 0.61 -15.26
C ARG A 199 -11.78 -0.80 -15.51
N ALA A 200 -10.57 -1.11 -15.05
CA ALA A 200 -9.94 -2.38 -15.37
C ALA A 200 -10.75 -3.52 -14.76
N ASN A 201 -11.10 -4.54 -15.56
CA ASN A 201 -11.79 -5.76 -15.12
C ASN A 201 -13.21 -5.59 -14.52
N ALA A 202 -13.65 -4.37 -14.24
CA ALA A 202 -14.91 -4.04 -13.59
C ALA A 202 -16.15 -4.09 -14.50
N PHE A 203 -16.00 -4.29 -15.82
CA PHE A 203 -17.12 -4.17 -16.77
C PHE A 203 -18.33 -5.02 -16.39
N LYS A 204 -18.11 -6.31 -16.05
CA LYS A 204 -19.19 -7.24 -15.71
C LYS A 204 -19.88 -6.84 -14.40
N LEU A 205 -19.09 -6.69 -13.32
CA LEU A 205 -19.59 -6.31 -11.99
C LEU A 205 -20.38 -4.99 -12.06
N ASN A 206 -19.83 -3.99 -12.73
CA ASN A 206 -20.49 -2.69 -12.89
C ASN A 206 -21.81 -2.79 -13.66
N GLN A 207 -21.91 -3.65 -14.68
CA GLN A 207 -23.16 -3.87 -15.39
C GLN A 207 -24.22 -4.50 -14.48
N GLU A 208 -23.83 -5.45 -13.62
CA GLU A 208 -24.71 -6.07 -12.63
C GLU A 208 -25.20 -5.06 -11.59
N LEU A 209 -24.29 -4.22 -11.05
CA LEU A 209 -24.64 -3.14 -10.12
C LEU A 209 -25.61 -2.12 -10.74
N LYS A 210 -25.39 -1.72 -11.99
CA LYS A 210 -26.32 -0.85 -12.74
C LYS A 210 -27.68 -1.50 -12.96
N ASN A 211 -27.70 -2.80 -13.28
CA ASN A 211 -28.95 -3.54 -13.47
C ASN A 211 -29.75 -3.67 -12.18
N TYR A 212 -29.07 -3.77 -11.02
CA TYR A 212 -29.71 -3.72 -9.72
C TYR A 212 -30.34 -2.34 -9.43
N GLY A 213 -29.70 -1.28 -9.91
CA GLY A 213 -30.21 0.09 -9.82
C GLY A 213 -29.25 1.09 -9.17
N PHE A 214 -28.00 0.71 -8.92
CA PHE A 214 -27.01 1.61 -8.31
C PHE A 214 -26.51 2.69 -9.27
N GLU A 215 -26.27 3.89 -8.73
CA GLU A 215 -25.51 4.92 -9.42
C GLU A 215 -24.02 4.57 -9.37
N THR A 216 -23.38 4.48 -10.54
CA THR A 216 -21.98 4.05 -10.67
C THR A 216 -21.18 5.06 -11.49
N GLU A 217 -19.96 5.37 -11.05
CA GLU A 217 -19.08 6.37 -11.64
C GLU A 217 -17.66 5.81 -11.84
N GLU A 218 -17.13 5.95 -13.06
CA GLU A 218 -15.77 5.51 -13.39
C GLU A 218 -14.74 6.49 -12.83
N THR A 219 -13.82 5.99 -12.00
CA THR A 219 -12.63 6.71 -11.55
C THR A 219 -11.52 6.51 -12.57
N ARG A 220 -11.24 7.55 -13.36
CA ARG A 220 -10.19 7.49 -14.38
C ARG A 220 -8.82 7.44 -13.75
N GLN A 221 -8.03 6.43 -14.09
CA GLN A 221 -6.64 6.35 -13.67
C GLN A 221 -5.83 7.55 -14.20
N GLY A 222 -4.95 8.07 -13.34
CA GLY A 222 -3.98 9.13 -13.70
C GLY A 222 -3.99 10.33 -12.76
N ALA A 223 -2.94 11.15 -12.89
CA ALA A 223 -2.66 12.26 -11.99
C ALA A 223 -3.78 13.33 -11.94
N TYR A 224 -4.52 13.52 -13.04
CA TYR A 224 -5.60 14.50 -13.07
C TYR A 224 -6.74 14.15 -12.12
N THR A 225 -7.07 12.86 -11.99
CA THR A 225 -8.15 12.38 -11.12
C THR A 225 -7.64 12.06 -9.72
N LEU A 226 -6.52 11.33 -9.63
CA LEU A 226 -6.05 10.75 -8.37
C LEU A 226 -5.25 11.74 -7.52
N SER A 227 -4.46 12.63 -8.13
CA SER A 227 -3.61 13.55 -7.36
C SER A 227 -4.42 14.55 -6.52
N PRO A 228 -5.52 15.16 -7.01
CA PRO A 228 -6.39 15.98 -6.16
C PRO A 228 -7.01 15.19 -5.02
N ALA A 229 -7.56 14.00 -5.30
CA ALA A 229 -8.18 13.15 -4.28
C ALA A 229 -7.19 12.75 -3.16
N LEU A 230 -5.96 12.39 -3.52
CA LEU A 230 -4.91 12.06 -2.56
C LEU A 230 -4.44 13.29 -1.76
N LYS A 231 -4.41 14.49 -2.37
CA LYS A 231 -4.10 15.73 -1.63
C LYS A 231 -5.20 16.05 -0.62
N ASP A 232 -6.45 15.96 -1.02
CA ASP A 232 -7.61 16.20 -0.14
C ASP A 232 -7.60 15.21 1.02
N LEU A 233 -7.38 13.91 0.74
CA LEU A 233 -7.25 12.90 1.78
C LEU A 233 -6.11 13.22 2.76
N LYS A 234 -4.94 13.61 2.24
CA LYS A 234 -3.80 14.01 3.08
C LYS A 234 -4.12 15.23 3.94
N GLU A 235 -4.80 16.24 3.41
CA GLU A 235 -5.27 17.40 4.16
C GLU A 235 -6.27 17.02 5.27
N MET A 236 -7.15 16.05 5.02
CA MET A 236 -8.11 15.53 6.01
C MET A 236 -7.38 14.89 7.19
N PHE A 237 -6.39 14.04 6.93
CA PHE A 237 -5.55 13.42 7.97
C PHE A 237 -4.82 14.45 8.84
N PHE A 238 -4.41 15.60 8.28
CA PHE A 238 -3.78 16.69 9.05
C PHE A 238 -4.79 17.55 9.80
N ARG A 239 -5.94 17.89 9.18
CA ARG A 239 -6.95 18.76 9.77
C ARG A 239 -7.49 18.20 11.09
N TRP A 240 -7.76 16.90 11.13
CA TRP A 240 -8.37 16.27 12.30
C TRP A 240 -7.41 16.01 13.47
N GLN A 241 -6.13 16.35 13.32
CA GLN A 241 -5.20 16.42 14.46
C GLN A 241 -5.44 17.64 15.35
N SER A 242 -6.04 18.70 14.81
CA SER A 242 -6.13 20.02 15.46
C SER A 242 -7.25 20.13 16.50
N HIS A 243 -8.03 19.08 16.69
CA HIS A 243 -9.21 19.06 17.57
C HIS A 243 -9.01 18.31 18.89
N PHE A 244 -7.74 18.09 19.28
CA PHE A 244 -7.33 17.54 20.57
C PHE A 244 -6.40 18.49 21.32
#